data_AF-A0A971CX20-F1
#
_entry.id   AF-A0A971CX20-F1
#
_cell.length_a   1.000
_cell.length_b   1.000
_cell.length_c   1.000
_cell.angle_alpha   90.00
_cell.angle_beta   90.00
_cell.angle_gamma   90.00
#
_symmetry.space_group_name_H-M   'P 1'
#
loop_
_entity.id
_entity.type
_entity.pdbx_description
1 polymer ?
#
loop_
_entity_poly.entity_id
_entity_poly.type
_entity_poly.pdbx_seq_one_letter_code
_entity_poly.pdbx_strand_id
1 'polypeptide(L)'
;MQDQPQWWEWELEISPHLVKRMIDRSFSELDLRTMLEHPKDRRPDTVDGRWVIGTTYRRQRWEVVVEPDLRARRLVVITAYPCWGS
;
A
#
# COMPACT_ATOMS: atom_id res chain seq x y z
N MET A 1 17.62 3.60 -13.55
CA MET A 1 16.49 2.68 -13.70
C MET A 1 16.27 2.08 -12.33
N GLN A 2 15.25 2.52 -11.58
CA GLN A 2 14.98 1.89 -10.27
C GLN A 2 14.35 0.54 -10.57
N ASP A 3 15.05 -0.55 -10.25
CA ASP A 3 14.50 -1.90 -10.40
C ASP A 3 13.21 -1.99 -9.58
N GLN A 4 12.11 -2.27 -10.29
CA GLN A 4 10.83 -2.45 -9.66
C GLN A 4 10.83 -3.78 -8.92
N PRO A 5 10.32 -3.84 -7.67
CA PRO A 5 10.26 -5.10 -6.96
C PRO A 5 9.42 -6.11 -7.74
N GLN A 6 9.85 -7.37 -7.82
CA GLN A 6 9.16 -8.42 -8.59
C GLN A 6 7.71 -8.64 -8.14
N TRP A 7 7.38 -8.26 -6.90
CA TRP A 7 6.05 -8.38 -6.32
C TRP A 7 5.09 -7.25 -6.70
N TRP A 8 5.55 -6.21 -7.41
CA TRP A 8 4.71 -5.06 -7.74
C TRP A 8 3.56 -5.40 -8.68
N GLU A 9 3.74 -6.38 -9.57
CA GLU A 9 2.72 -6.82 -10.53
C GLU A 9 1.84 -7.95 -9.97
N TRP A 10 2.01 -8.33 -8.71
CA TRP A 10 1.23 -9.41 -8.11
C TRP A 10 -0.18 -8.96 -7.79
N GLU A 11 -1.09 -9.94 -7.71
CA GLU A 11 -2.47 -9.69 -7.35
C GLU A 11 -2.57 -9.15 -5.91
N LEU A 12 -3.34 -8.08 -5.72
CA LEU A 12 -3.56 -7.50 -4.41
C LEU A 12 -4.44 -8.41 -3.55
N GLU A 13 -4.09 -8.51 -2.27
CA GLU A 13 -4.91 -9.15 -1.26
C GLU A 13 -5.27 -8.13 -0.17
N ILE A 14 -6.58 -8.00 0.12
CA ILE A 14 -7.09 -7.05 1.10
C ILE A 14 -7.13 -7.74 2.46
N SER A 15 -6.26 -7.30 3.38
CA SER A 15 -6.23 -7.87 4.73
C SER A 15 -7.50 -7.51 5.52
N PRO A 16 -7.92 -8.35 6.50
CA PRO A 16 -9.03 -8.02 7.40
C PRO A 16 -8.83 -6.69 8.14
N HIS A 17 -7.57 -6.34 8.47
CA HIS A 17 -7.26 -5.06 9.09
C HIS A 17 -7.54 -3.88 8.16
N LEU A 18 -7.16 -4.01 6.88
CA LEU A 18 -7.39 -2.96 5.88
C LEU A 18 -8.89 -2.69 5.68
N VAL A 19 -9.75 -3.70 5.67
CA VAL A 19 -11.21 -3.53 5.53
C VAL A 19 -11.76 -2.55 6.58
N LYS A 20 -11.36 -2.71 7.85
CA LYS A 20 -11.76 -1.78 8.90
C LYS A 20 -11.26 -0.35 8.61
N ARG A 21 -10.02 -0.21 8.14
CA ARG A 21 -9.42 1.10 7.82
C ARG A 21 -10.04 1.78 6.60
N MET A 22 -10.49 1.01 5.61
CA MET A 22 -11.23 1.51 4.45
C MET A 22 -12.52 2.21 4.89
N ILE A 23 -13.24 1.60 5.84
CA ILE A 23 -14.44 2.20 6.44
C ILE A 23 -14.05 3.46 7.25
N ASP A 24 -13.13 3.31 8.21
CA ASP A 24 -12.70 4.40 9.11
C ASP A 24 -12.20 5.65 8.34
N ARG A 25 -11.58 5.45 7.17
CA ARG A 25 -10.90 6.50 6.40
C ARG A 25 -11.58 6.80 5.07
N SER A 26 -12.75 6.21 4.82
CA SER A 26 -13.60 6.47 3.65
C SER A 26 -12.88 6.36 2.29
N PHE A 27 -12.17 5.25 2.08
CA PHE A 27 -11.59 4.88 0.78
C PHE A 27 -11.98 3.45 0.40
N SER A 28 -12.18 3.22 -0.90
CA SER A 28 -12.56 1.94 -1.49
C SER A 28 -11.35 1.15 -1.99
N GLU A 29 -11.57 -0.10 -2.43
CA GLU A 29 -10.52 -0.88 -3.08
C GLU A 29 -10.06 -0.22 -4.39
N LEU A 30 -10.99 0.38 -5.14
CA LEU A 30 -10.67 1.13 -6.35
C LEU A 30 -9.74 2.30 -6.03
N ASP A 31 -10.02 3.05 -4.96
CA ASP A 31 -9.17 4.16 -4.51
C ASP A 31 -7.77 3.67 -4.13
N LEU A 32 -7.67 2.51 -3.46
CA LEU A 32 -6.40 1.87 -3.12
C LEU A 32 -5.61 1.45 -4.36
N ARG A 33 -6.28 0.92 -5.38
CA ARG A 33 -5.64 0.59 -6.67
C ARG A 33 -5.09 1.86 -7.33
N THR A 34 -5.87 2.93 -7.39
CA THR A 34 -5.42 4.23 -7.90
C THR A 34 -4.23 4.79 -7.10
N MET A 35 -4.25 4.64 -5.77
CA MET A 35 -3.12 5.02 -4.91
C MET A 35 -1.82 4.27 -5.29
N LEU A 36 -1.93 3.00 -5.66
CA LEU A 36 -0.80 2.14 -5.99
C LEU A 36 -0.38 2.22 -7.47
N GLU A 37 -1.19 2.78 -8.38
CA GLU A 37 -0.79 2.95 -9.79
C GLU A 37 0.38 3.92 -9.97
N HIS A 38 0.45 4.96 -9.13
CA HIS A 38 1.44 6.03 -9.25
C HIS A 38 2.15 6.33 -7.92
N PRO A 39 2.96 5.38 -7.40
CA PRO A 39 3.69 5.56 -6.16
C PRO A 39 4.74 6.68 -6.30
N LYS A 40 4.89 7.48 -5.26
CA LYS A 40 5.91 8.53 -5.15
C LYS A 40 7.23 7.99 -4.61
N ASP A 41 7.16 7.08 -3.65
CA ASP A 41 8.31 6.43 -3.06
C ASP A 41 7.95 5.02 -2.57
N ARG A 42 8.99 4.24 -2.28
CA ARG A 42 8.90 2.91 -1.67
C ARG A 42 10.07 2.75 -0.71
N ARG A 43 9.79 2.30 0.51
CA ARG A 43 10.82 2.05 1.53
C ARG A 43 10.49 0.83 2.36
N PRO A 44 11.48 0.14 2.95
CA PRO A 44 11.20 -0.85 3.99
C PRO A 44 10.43 -0.24 5.16
N ASP A 45 9.54 -1.02 5.75
CA ASP A 45 8.91 -0.70 7.04
C ASP A 45 9.82 -1.14 8.21
N THR A 46 9.47 -0.72 9.42
CA THR A 46 10.10 -1.16 10.67
C THR A 46 9.89 -2.65 10.96
N VAL A 47 8.85 -3.26 10.36
CA VAL A 47 8.59 -4.70 10.42
C VAL A 47 9.22 -5.35 9.18
N ASP A 48 10.10 -6.32 9.42
CA ASP A 48 10.77 -7.05 8.34
C ASP A 48 9.77 -7.67 7.36
N GLY A 49 10.11 -7.60 6.06
CA GLY A 49 9.25 -8.10 4.98
C GLY A 49 8.16 -7.13 4.53
N ARG A 50 7.89 -6.06 5.29
CA ARG A 50 6.91 -5.03 4.90
C ARG A 50 7.55 -3.84 4.21
N TRP A 51 6.76 -3.21 3.37
CA TRP A 51 7.13 -2.04 2.59
C TRP A 51 6.09 -0.96 2.77
N VAL A 52 6.56 0.28 2.88
CA VAL A 52 5.73 1.47 2.86
C VAL A 52 5.81 2.09 1.47
N ILE A 53 4.64 2.30 0.88
CA ILE A 53 4.46 2.94 -0.42
C ILE A 53 3.88 4.33 -0.19
N GLY A 54 4.67 5.37 -0.44
CA GLY A 54 4.19 6.75 -0.41
C GLY A 54 3.41 7.08 -1.67
N THR A 55 2.26 7.72 -1.52
CA THR A 55 1.39 8.11 -2.64
C THR A 55 0.63 9.40 -2.34
N THR A 56 -0.15 9.88 -3.31
CA THR A 56 -1.05 11.03 -3.15
C THR A 56 -2.46 10.64 -3.54
N TYR A 57 -3.41 10.87 -2.64
CA TYR A 57 -4.83 10.62 -2.89
C TYR A 57 -5.66 11.75 -2.28
N ARG A 58 -6.68 12.22 -3.03
CA ARG A 58 -7.50 13.39 -2.67
C ARG A 58 -6.67 14.61 -2.21
N ARG A 59 -5.58 14.88 -2.93
CA ARG A 59 -4.62 15.98 -2.66
C ARG A 59 -3.90 15.89 -1.30
N GLN A 60 -3.93 14.74 -0.64
CA GLN A 60 -3.22 14.48 0.62
C GLN A 60 -2.15 13.40 0.40
N ARG A 61 -1.07 13.42 1.18
CA ARG A 61 -0.06 12.35 1.19
C ARG A 61 -0.61 11.14 1.92
N TRP A 62 -0.37 9.95 1.40
CA TRP A 62 -0.75 8.68 2.01
C TRP A 62 0.45 7.74 2.07
N GLU A 63 0.43 6.87 3.07
CA GLU A 63 1.32 5.72 3.17
C GLU A 63 0.47 4.45 3.13
N VAL A 64 0.82 3.54 2.22
CA VAL A 64 0.22 2.21 2.10
C VAL A 64 1.26 1.19 2.52
N VAL A 65 0.95 0.39 3.53
CA VAL A 65 1.83 -0.68 4.01
C VAL A 65 1.44 -1.99 3.33
N VAL A 66 2.40 -2.60 2.64
CA VAL A 66 2.22 -3.85 1.90
C VAL A 66 3.22 -4.90 2.36
N GLU A 67 2.84 -6.16 2.24
CA GLU A 67 3.66 -7.33 2.55
C GLU A 67 3.58 -8.31 1.38
N PRO A 68 4.69 -8.60 0.68
CA PRO A 68 4.71 -9.62 -0.36
C PRO A 68 4.62 -11.02 0.24
N ASP A 69 3.53 -11.74 -0.02
CA ASP A 69 3.44 -13.17 0.27
C ASP A 69 4.08 -13.96 -0.88
N LEU A 70 5.31 -14.41 -0.66
CA LEU A 70 6.09 -15.16 -1.65
C LEU A 70 5.50 -16.56 -1.94
N ARG A 71 4.73 -17.14 -1.00
CA ARG A 71 4.14 -18.47 -1.16
C ARG A 71 2.86 -18.39 -1.99
N ALA A 72 1.99 -17.45 -1.67
CA ALA A 72 0.74 -17.23 -2.41
C ALA A 72 0.94 -16.41 -3.69
N ARG A 73 2.10 -15.75 -3.84
CA ARG A 73 2.40 -14.79 -4.90
C ARG A 73 1.37 -13.65 -4.93
N ARG A 74 1.10 -13.08 -3.75
CA ARG A 74 0.14 -12.00 -3.50
C ARG A 74 0.83 -10.80 -2.88
N LEU A 75 0.36 -9.60 -3.19
CA LEU A 75 0.76 -8.40 -2.48
C LEU A 75 -0.32 -8.06 -1.45
N VAL A 76 -0.08 -8.45 -0.20
CA VAL A 76 -1.04 -8.25 0.88
C VAL A 76 -0.98 -6.81 1.33
N VAL A 77 -2.11 -6.10 1.28
CA VAL A 77 -2.19 -4.73 1.79
C VAL A 77 -2.61 -4.77 3.25
N ILE A 78 -1.67 -4.40 4.12
CA ILE A 78 -1.81 -4.46 5.57
C ILE A 78 -2.65 -3.28 6.07
N THR A 79 -2.31 -2.06 5.65
CA THR A 79 -3.04 -0.84 6.04
C THR A 79 -2.75 0.31 5.07
N ALA A 80 -3.58 1.34 5.06
CA ALA A 80 -3.36 2.58 4.31
C ALA A 80 -3.83 3.79 5.13
N TYR A 81 -2.99 4.80 5.31
CA TYR A 81 -3.32 5.96 6.14
C TYR A 81 -2.82 7.28 5.54
N PRO A 82 -3.57 8.38 5.77
CA PRO A 82 -3.12 9.70 5.39
C PRO A 82 -1.96 10.14 6.30
N CYS A 83 -0.98 10.81 5.71
CA CYS A 83 0.11 11.47 6.41
C CYS A 83 -0.12 12.98 6.35
N TRP A 84 0.01 13.64 7.49
CA TRP A 84 0.11 15.09 7.55
C TRP A 84 1.57 15.45 7.38
N GLY A 85 1.86 16.44 6.53
CA GLY A 85 3.23 16.89 6.30
C GLY A 85 3.89 17.26 7.63
N SER A 86 5.02 16.60 7.92
CA SER A 86 6.03 17.06 8.85
C SER A 86 6.75 18.28 8.28
#